data_AF-A0A2J7PHT5-F1
#
_entry.id   AF-A0A2J7PHT5-F1
#
_cell.length_a   1.000
_cell.length_b   1.000
_cell.length_c   1.000
_cell.angle_alpha   90.00
_cell.angle_beta   90.00
_cell.angle_gamma   90.00
#
_symmetry.space_group_name_H-M   'P 1'
#
loop_
_entity.id
_entity.type
_entity.pdbx_description
1 polymer ?
#
loop_
_entity_poly.entity_id
_entity_poly.type
_entity_poly.pdbx_seq_one_letter_code
_entity_poly.pdbx_strand_id
1 'polypeptide(L)'
;MRKVAMVFADTPLLRRWPAAYKDGVYEPSGHDRPNPLDLSEQLLKGEIGTMSKTGKTALLVFFGQQVVEEILDAQRPACPPEYFNIKIPESHPYFRNKPHHSEMPLLRTRYDMRTGFSPGNPRQQLNEITPWLDGGLIYGTTKAWSDHLRMYENGTMAPHGLLAASNGGLFPDYNKVRLPMANPPPPFYHGEFIRKHETFKVDRFFKLGNPRGNENPFLLTFGILWFRWHNHLASYLNNAHPQWNDEKVYNEARKWVIASQQHIVINEWLPEWLGRKLDTYKGYDPSTDPQIDQFFQAAAFRFGHTLVPP
;
A
#
# COMPACT_ATOMS: atom_id res chain seq x y z
N MET A 1 17.75 17.94 22.74
CA MET A 1 16.61 17.82 21.82
C MET A 1 17.00 16.87 20.69
N ARG A 2 16.37 15.70 20.55
CA ARG A 2 16.56 14.89 19.35
C ARG A 2 15.89 15.64 18.20
N LYS A 3 16.65 16.03 17.17
CA LYS A 3 16.04 16.50 15.92
C LYS A 3 15.19 15.34 15.40
N VAL A 4 13.89 15.53 15.24
CA VAL A 4 13.05 14.59 14.50
C VAL A 4 13.62 14.58 13.08
N ALA A 5 14.09 13.42 12.63
CA ALA A 5 14.60 13.28 11.28
C ALA A 5 13.45 13.52 10.30
N MET A 6 13.72 14.22 9.20
CA MET A 6 12.76 14.33 8.11
C MET A 6 12.43 12.91 7.62
N VAL A 7 11.14 12.55 7.58
CA VAL A 7 10.69 11.21 7.19
C VAL A 7 10.30 11.23 5.71
N PHE A 8 10.87 10.28 4.95
CA PHE A 8 10.70 10.10 3.51
C PHE A 8 10.54 8.60 3.20
N ALA A 9 10.30 8.24 1.94
CA ALA A 9 10.22 6.83 1.53
C ALA A 9 11.52 6.06 1.86
N ASP A 10 11.42 4.74 2.04
CA ASP A 10 12.51 3.85 2.46
C ASP A 10 13.14 4.22 3.82
N THR A 11 12.36 4.77 4.75
CA THR A 11 12.79 5.01 6.14
C THR A 11 12.32 3.89 7.08
N PRO A 12 13.08 3.54 8.13
CA PRO A 12 12.67 2.50 9.07
C PRO A 12 11.33 2.82 9.75
N LEU A 13 10.47 1.81 9.87
CA LEU A 13 9.23 1.91 10.64
C LEU A 13 9.52 2.24 12.11
N LEU A 14 8.68 3.08 12.70
CA LEU A 14 8.79 3.49 14.10
C LEU A 14 8.63 2.27 15.01
N ARG A 15 9.53 2.14 15.97
CA ARG A 15 9.54 1.05 16.92
C ARG A 15 9.42 1.59 18.34
N ARG A 16 8.26 1.37 18.97
CA ARG A 16 7.99 1.75 20.37
C ARG A 16 8.47 0.73 21.40
N TRP A 17 8.71 -0.51 20.99
CA TRP A 17 9.13 -1.62 21.84
C TRP A 17 10.40 -2.30 21.31
N PRO A 18 11.29 -2.83 22.17
CA PRO A 18 12.48 -3.55 21.71
C PRO A 18 12.18 -4.69 20.72
N ALA A 19 13.16 -5.02 19.89
CA ALA A 19 13.08 -6.16 18.97
C ALA A 19 12.89 -7.48 19.71
N ALA A 20 11.95 -8.32 19.26
CA ALA A 20 11.79 -9.68 19.76
C ALA A 20 12.28 -10.72 18.74
N TYR A 21 13.58 -10.68 18.43
CA TYR A 21 14.26 -11.72 17.63
C TYR A 21 14.85 -12.80 18.53
N LYS A 22 14.95 -14.03 18.02
CA LYS A 22 15.47 -15.19 18.78
C LYS A 22 16.92 -14.99 19.22
N ASP A 23 17.74 -14.44 18.33
CA ASP A 23 19.14 -14.08 18.55
C ASP A 23 19.33 -12.66 19.09
N GLY A 24 18.24 -11.92 19.32
CA GLY A 24 18.25 -10.50 19.68
C GLY A 24 18.66 -9.55 18.54
N VAL A 25 18.85 -10.04 17.31
CA VAL A 25 19.38 -9.25 16.19
C VAL A 25 18.49 -9.30 14.96
N TYR A 26 18.32 -10.48 14.35
CA TYR A 26 17.58 -10.63 13.11
C TYR A 26 16.91 -12.00 12.90
N GLU A 27 17.29 -13.05 13.64
CA GLU A 27 16.69 -14.38 13.50
C GLU A 27 15.22 -14.33 13.97
N PRO A 28 14.21 -14.63 13.11
CA PRO A 28 12.81 -14.63 13.51
C PRO A 28 12.58 -15.44 14.78
N SER A 29 11.83 -14.87 15.74
CA SER A 29 11.36 -15.62 16.90
C SER A 29 10.14 -16.48 16.54
N GLY A 30 9.78 -17.42 17.43
CA GLY A 30 8.55 -18.17 17.30
C GLY A 30 8.66 -19.56 16.71
N HIS A 31 9.86 -20.13 16.59
CA HIS A 31 10.03 -21.55 16.29
C HIS A 31 9.42 -22.48 17.36
N ASP A 32 9.25 -21.95 18.57
CA ASP A 32 8.59 -22.54 19.73
C ASP A 32 7.10 -22.18 19.86
N ARG A 33 6.57 -21.33 18.97
CA ARG A 33 5.16 -20.94 18.94
C ARG A 33 4.35 -21.89 18.06
N PRO A 34 3.01 -21.92 18.22
CA PRO A 34 2.14 -22.68 17.35
C PRO A 34 2.34 -22.32 15.88
N ASN A 35 2.17 -23.31 15.00
CA ASN A 35 2.27 -23.13 13.57
C ASN A 35 1.27 -22.05 13.09
N PRO A 36 1.67 -21.09 12.23
CA PRO A 36 0.78 -20.03 11.76
C PRO A 36 -0.48 -20.52 11.04
N LEU A 37 -0.40 -21.62 10.29
CA LEU A 37 -1.54 -22.19 9.58
C LEU A 37 -2.52 -22.86 10.55
N ASP A 38 -2.02 -23.53 11.60
CA ASP A 38 -2.88 -24.07 12.67
C ASP A 38 -3.62 -22.96 13.41
N LEU A 39 -2.94 -21.84 13.71
CA LEU A 39 -3.58 -20.67 14.31
C LEU A 39 -4.62 -20.04 13.38
N SER A 40 -4.35 -19.99 12.07
CA SER A 40 -5.32 -19.51 11.08
C SER A 40 -6.59 -20.36 11.08
N GLU A 41 -6.47 -21.69 11.05
CA GLU A 41 -7.62 -22.59 11.09
C GLU A 41 -8.42 -22.50 12.40
N GLN A 42 -7.73 -22.30 13.53
CA GLN A 42 -8.39 -22.22 14.84
C GLN A 42 -9.07 -20.87 15.10
N LEU A 43 -8.47 -19.77 14.64
CA LEU A 43 -8.89 -18.42 14.99
C LEU A 43 -9.69 -17.72 13.89
N LEU A 44 -9.42 -18.03 12.62
CA LEU A 44 -9.95 -17.27 11.48
C LEU A 44 -11.00 -18.04 10.67
N LYS A 45 -11.18 -19.33 10.95
CA LYS A 45 -12.24 -20.14 10.37
C LYS A 45 -13.59 -19.76 10.99
N GLY A 46 -14.58 -19.53 10.14
CA GLY A 46 -15.93 -19.19 10.58
C GLY A 46 -16.94 -19.30 9.46
N GLU A 47 -18.16 -18.87 9.77
CA GLU A 47 -19.25 -18.79 8.79
C GLU A 47 -19.04 -17.61 7.84
N ILE A 48 -19.03 -17.89 6.54
CA ILE A 48 -18.96 -16.87 5.49
C ILE A 48 -20.30 -16.14 5.41
N GLY A 49 -20.26 -14.82 5.21
CA GLY A 49 -21.47 -14.00 5.06
C GLY A 49 -22.01 -13.42 6.37
N THR A 50 -21.24 -13.51 7.47
CA THR A 50 -21.57 -12.78 8.70
C THR A 50 -21.54 -11.27 8.46
N MET A 51 -22.63 -10.59 8.82
CA MET A 51 -22.77 -9.15 8.58
C MET A 51 -22.02 -8.32 9.63
N SER A 52 -21.58 -7.12 9.24
CA SER A 52 -21.03 -6.16 10.19
C SER A 52 -22.05 -5.82 11.29
N LYS A 53 -21.70 -6.08 12.55
CA LYS A 53 -22.54 -5.76 13.71
C LYS A 53 -22.78 -4.25 13.90
N THR A 54 -21.92 -3.43 13.32
CA THR A 54 -21.97 -1.96 13.40
C THR A 54 -22.37 -1.32 12.07
N GLY A 55 -22.92 -2.10 11.13
CA GLY A 55 -23.43 -1.59 9.85
C GLY A 55 -22.35 -1.01 8.92
N LYS A 56 -21.08 -1.41 9.07
CA LYS A 56 -20.00 -0.91 8.20
C LYS A 56 -20.13 -1.50 6.80
N THR A 57 -19.92 -0.63 5.80
CA THR A 57 -20.08 -0.96 4.39
C THR A 57 -18.76 -1.46 3.80
N ALA A 58 -18.84 -2.22 2.70
CA ALA A 58 -17.66 -2.59 1.92
C ALA A 58 -16.87 -1.37 1.42
N LEU A 59 -17.56 -0.24 1.13
CA LEU A 59 -16.92 1.02 0.77
C LEU A 59 -15.96 1.51 1.86
N LEU A 60 -16.38 1.50 3.13
CA LEU A 60 -15.53 1.90 4.26
C LEU A 60 -14.31 0.98 4.40
N VAL A 61 -14.48 -0.31 4.16
CA VAL A 61 -13.41 -1.32 4.25
C VAL A 61 -12.37 -1.09 3.15
N PHE A 62 -12.79 -1.00 1.88
CA PHE A 62 -11.86 -0.82 0.77
C PHE A 62 -11.27 0.60 0.71
N PHE A 63 -11.97 1.61 1.22
CA PHE A 63 -11.35 2.92 1.44
C PHE A 63 -10.25 2.82 2.52
N GLY A 64 -10.41 1.96 3.51
CA GLY A 64 -9.33 1.64 4.45
C GLY A 64 -8.10 1.05 3.75
N GLN A 65 -8.27 0.23 2.72
CA GLN A 65 -7.16 -0.24 1.90
C GLN A 65 -6.43 0.92 1.19
N GLN A 66 -7.16 1.92 0.69
CA GLN A 66 -6.55 3.14 0.14
C GLN A 66 -5.74 3.91 1.20
N VAL A 67 -6.24 3.99 2.43
CA VAL A 67 -5.54 4.69 3.53
C VAL A 67 -4.22 4.00 3.88
N VAL A 68 -4.17 2.66 3.96
CA VAL A 68 -2.89 1.98 4.22
C VAL A 68 -1.92 2.12 3.07
N GLU A 69 -2.39 2.00 1.83
CA GLU A 69 -1.55 2.13 0.64
C GLU A 69 -1.05 3.55 0.39
N GLU A 70 -1.61 4.55 1.08
CA GLU A 70 -1.11 5.92 1.09
C GLU A 70 0.10 6.08 2.01
N ILE A 71 0.08 5.44 3.20
CA ILE A 71 1.03 5.74 4.27
C ILE A 71 2.03 4.62 4.57
N LEU A 72 1.79 3.40 4.06
CA LEU A 72 2.54 2.22 4.45
C LEU A 72 2.70 1.18 3.32
N ASP A 73 3.94 0.89 2.98
CA ASP A 73 4.34 -0.28 2.19
C ASP A 73 5.55 -0.95 2.83
N ALA A 74 5.40 -2.18 3.30
CA ALA A 74 6.50 -2.94 3.89
C ALA A 74 6.44 -4.39 3.43
N GLN A 75 6.14 -4.63 2.14
CA GLN A 75 5.87 -5.98 1.63
C GLN A 75 6.88 -6.48 0.60
N ARG A 76 7.77 -5.63 0.05
CA ARG A 76 8.76 -6.14 -0.92
C ARG A 76 9.77 -7.05 -0.21
N PRO A 77 10.21 -8.11 -0.88
CA PRO A 77 11.16 -9.05 -0.31
C PRO A 77 12.53 -8.41 -0.11
N ALA A 78 13.24 -8.84 0.92
CA ALA A 78 14.63 -8.48 1.17
C ALA A 78 15.56 -8.98 0.05
N CYS A 79 16.70 -8.31 -0.09
CA CYS A 79 17.81 -8.72 -0.94
C CYS A 79 19.07 -8.88 -0.06
N PRO A 80 19.72 -10.06 -0.03
CA PRO A 80 19.34 -11.31 -0.71
C PRO A 80 17.99 -11.87 -0.20
N PRO A 81 17.27 -12.68 -0.99
CA PRO A 81 16.03 -13.30 -0.56
C PRO A 81 16.23 -14.16 0.67
N GLU A 82 15.46 -13.87 1.73
CA GLU A 82 15.44 -14.66 2.96
C GLU A 82 14.07 -15.31 3.10
N TYR A 83 14.03 -16.62 3.33
CA TYR A 83 12.81 -17.39 3.47
C TYR A 83 12.50 -17.66 4.95
N PHE A 84 11.23 -17.54 5.30
CA PHE A 84 10.69 -17.92 6.61
C PHE A 84 9.41 -18.72 6.40
N ASN A 85 9.55 -19.85 5.70
CA ASN A 85 8.45 -20.64 5.19
C ASN A 85 7.49 -21.12 6.29
N ILE A 86 6.21 -21.20 5.95
CA ILE A 86 5.17 -21.73 6.83
C ILE A 86 5.01 -23.22 6.52
N LYS A 87 5.35 -24.08 7.47
CA LYS A 87 5.14 -25.53 7.34
C LYS A 87 3.64 -25.82 7.21
N ILE A 88 3.26 -26.64 6.23
CA ILE A 88 1.89 -27.14 6.07
C ILE A 88 1.77 -28.44 6.88
N PRO A 89 0.89 -28.51 7.90
CA PRO A 89 0.67 -29.75 8.66
C PRO A 89 0.13 -30.87 7.76
N GLU A 90 0.54 -32.12 8.00
CA GLU A 90 0.07 -33.28 7.22
C GLU A 90 -1.45 -33.50 7.33
N SER A 91 -2.03 -33.12 8.47
CA SER A 91 -3.47 -33.14 8.71
C SER A 91 -4.23 -32.07 7.92
N HIS A 92 -3.55 -31.04 7.41
CA HIS A 92 -4.19 -29.92 6.76
C HIS A 92 -4.75 -30.31 5.37
N PRO A 93 -5.96 -29.84 4.98
CA PRO A 93 -6.55 -30.14 3.67
C PRO A 93 -5.64 -29.84 2.47
N TYR A 94 -4.81 -28.79 2.55
CA TYR A 94 -3.83 -28.47 1.50
C TYR A 94 -2.82 -29.58 1.27
N PHE A 95 -2.31 -30.20 2.34
CA PHE A 95 -1.38 -31.31 2.23
C PHE A 95 -2.05 -32.53 1.60
N ARG A 96 -3.29 -32.86 2.00
CA ARG A 96 -4.06 -33.98 1.41
C ARG A 96 -4.29 -33.81 -0.10
N ASN A 97 -4.59 -32.60 -0.55
CA ASN A 97 -4.84 -32.32 -1.97
C ASN A 97 -3.55 -32.24 -2.80
N LYS A 98 -2.42 -31.88 -2.18
CA LYS A 98 -1.11 -31.69 -2.82
C LYS A 98 0.00 -32.18 -1.88
N PRO A 99 0.21 -33.50 -1.74
CA PRO A 99 1.14 -34.07 -0.75
C PRO A 99 2.61 -33.71 -1.00
N HIS A 100 2.96 -33.24 -2.19
CA HIS A 100 4.29 -32.73 -2.51
C HIS A 100 4.53 -31.29 -2.05
N HIS A 101 3.49 -30.59 -1.55
CA HIS A 101 3.61 -29.24 -1.02
C HIS A 101 3.64 -29.30 0.51
N SER A 102 4.84 -29.35 1.08
CA SER A 102 5.05 -29.42 2.54
C SER A 102 5.16 -28.05 3.22
N GLU A 103 5.39 -26.98 2.45
CA GLU A 103 5.61 -25.62 2.95
C GLU A 103 4.96 -24.58 2.04
N MET A 104 4.51 -23.47 2.62
CA MET A 104 4.15 -22.25 1.91
C MET A 104 5.33 -21.28 1.95
N PRO A 105 5.86 -20.85 0.80
CA PRO A 105 6.99 -19.94 0.76
C PRO A 105 6.59 -18.57 1.31
N LEU A 106 7.40 -18.05 2.23
CA LEU A 106 7.24 -16.70 2.77
C LEU A 106 8.59 -15.99 2.73
N LEU A 107 8.64 -14.88 2.00
CA LEU A 107 9.84 -14.04 1.93
C LEU A 107 9.81 -13.00 3.05
N ARG A 108 10.96 -12.80 3.69
CA ARG A 108 11.14 -11.72 4.65
C ARG A 108 11.18 -10.38 3.92
N THR A 109 10.64 -9.35 4.55
CA THR A 109 10.50 -8.02 3.97
C THR A 109 11.82 -7.23 3.99
N ARG A 110 11.94 -6.24 3.11
CA ARG A 110 13.08 -5.31 3.08
C ARG A 110 13.32 -4.66 4.45
N TYR A 111 14.59 -4.41 4.73
CA TYR A 111 15.06 -3.83 5.98
C TYR A 111 16.19 -2.83 5.72
N ASP A 112 16.47 -1.96 6.69
CA ASP A 112 17.60 -1.05 6.63
C ASP A 112 18.91 -1.84 6.72
N MET A 113 19.68 -1.85 5.62
CA MET A 113 20.95 -2.57 5.50
C MET A 113 22.07 -2.04 6.41
N ARG A 114 21.81 -1.00 7.22
CA ARG A 114 22.70 -0.53 8.29
C ARG A 114 22.35 -1.14 9.66
N THR A 115 21.30 -1.95 9.73
CA THR A 115 20.77 -2.56 10.96
C THR A 115 20.80 -4.09 10.87
N GLY A 116 20.64 -4.79 12.00
CA GLY A 116 20.54 -6.25 12.01
C GLY A 116 21.89 -6.98 12.02
N PHE A 117 22.96 -6.32 12.50
CA PHE A 117 24.30 -6.94 12.66
C PHE A 117 24.75 -7.04 14.12
N SER A 118 24.03 -6.43 15.06
CA SER A 118 24.37 -6.50 16.48
C SER A 118 23.14 -6.30 17.37
N PRO A 119 23.16 -6.79 18.63
CA PRO A 119 22.04 -6.61 19.56
C PRO A 119 21.73 -5.14 19.89
N GLY A 120 22.73 -4.26 19.79
CA GLY A 120 22.54 -2.82 20.00
C GLY A 120 21.85 -2.09 18.85
N ASN A 121 21.76 -2.71 17.67
CA ASN A 121 21.06 -2.18 16.50
C ASN A 121 20.39 -3.33 15.72
N PRO A 122 19.32 -3.93 16.28
CA PRO A 122 18.64 -5.06 15.67
C PRO A 122 17.95 -4.63 14.37
N ARG A 123 17.57 -5.62 13.56
CA ARG A 123 16.98 -5.40 12.23
C ARG A 123 15.71 -4.52 12.30
N GLN A 124 15.62 -3.56 11.39
CA GLN A 124 14.46 -2.67 11.23
C GLN A 124 13.89 -2.73 9.82
N GLN A 125 12.60 -3.03 9.71
CA GLN A 125 11.86 -3.03 8.45
C GLN A 125 11.64 -1.61 7.93
N LEU A 126 11.65 -1.44 6.61
CA LEU A 126 11.44 -0.16 5.96
C LEU A 126 9.97 0.07 5.64
N ASN A 127 9.55 1.33 5.69
CA ASN A 127 8.40 1.82 4.94
C ASN A 127 8.88 2.28 3.56
N GLU A 128 8.46 1.62 2.50
CA GLU A 128 8.89 1.85 1.12
C GLU A 128 8.16 3.04 0.46
N ILE A 129 7.20 3.64 1.16
CA ILE A 129 6.51 4.86 0.74
C ILE A 129 6.57 5.93 1.85
N THR A 130 6.06 7.12 1.55
CA THR A 130 5.96 8.21 2.52
C THR A 130 4.95 7.84 3.63
N PRO A 131 5.19 8.20 4.91
CA PRO A 131 4.19 8.01 5.97
C PRO A 131 3.10 9.09 5.96
N TRP A 132 3.13 9.97 4.97
CA TRP A 132 2.29 11.14 4.88
C TRP A 132 1.03 10.81 4.07
N LEU A 133 -0.08 11.47 4.40
CA LEU A 133 -1.24 11.55 3.51
C LEU A 133 -0.98 12.64 2.47
N ASP A 134 -0.06 12.41 1.52
CA ASP A 134 0.47 13.39 0.57
C ASP A 134 0.09 13.14 -0.91
N GLY A 135 -0.90 12.28 -1.12
CA GLY A 135 -1.39 11.83 -2.42
C GLY A 135 -0.44 10.85 -3.11
N GLY A 136 0.44 10.17 -2.37
CA GLY A 136 1.41 9.21 -2.90
C GLY A 136 0.74 8.10 -3.72
N LEU A 137 -0.46 7.67 -3.32
CA LEU A 137 -1.22 6.66 -4.06
C LEU A 137 -1.66 7.15 -5.45
N ILE A 138 -1.81 8.46 -5.63
CA ILE A 138 -2.30 9.11 -6.85
C ILE A 138 -1.13 9.58 -7.71
N TYR A 139 -0.11 10.18 -7.09
CA TYR A 139 0.96 10.90 -7.77
C TYR A 139 2.33 10.19 -7.73
N GLY A 140 2.43 9.10 -6.97
CA GLY A 140 3.69 8.38 -6.76
C GLY A 140 4.59 9.04 -5.72
N THR A 141 5.59 8.29 -5.25
CA THR A 141 6.50 8.73 -4.18
C THR A 141 7.74 9.46 -4.69
N THR A 142 7.91 9.60 -6.01
CA THR A 142 9.05 10.30 -6.62
C THR A 142 8.61 11.21 -7.76
N LYS A 143 9.40 12.25 -8.03
CA LYS A 143 9.14 13.17 -9.15
C LYS A 143 9.13 12.44 -10.50
N ALA A 144 10.07 11.50 -10.70
CA ALA A 144 10.14 10.69 -11.92
C ALA A 144 8.85 9.87 -12.13
N TRP A 145 8.31 9.28 -11.06
CA TRP A 145 7.03 8.56 -11.13
C TRP A 145 5.88 9.50 -11.50
N SER A 146 5.75 10.62 -10.78
CA SER A 146 4.75 11.66 -11.02
C SER A 146 4.77 12.19 -12.46
N ASP A 147 5.96 12.40 -13.01
CA ASP A 147 6.14 12.83 -14.40
C ASP A 147 5.65 11.78 -15.40
N HIS A 148 5.94 10.50 -15.17
CA HIS A 148 5.42 9.41 -16.01
C HIS A 148 3.90 9.22 -15.91
N LEU A 149 3.27 9.63 -14.81
CA LEU A 149 1.81 9.66 -14.71
C LEU A 149 1.19 10.80 -15.52
N ARG A 150 1.96 11.86 -15.81
CA ARG A 150 1.55 12.99 -16.66
C ARG A 150 1.91 12.78 -18.13
N MET A 151 3.03 12.14 -18.44
CA MET A 151 3.44 11.92 -19.83
C MET A 151 2.49 10.98 -20.57
N TYR A 152 2.21 11.27 -21.85
CA TYR A 152 1.47 10.37 -22.74
C TYR A 152 2.41 9.61 -23.70
N GLU A 153 1.85 8.76 -24.56
CA GLU A 153 2.57 8.11 -25.65
C GLU A 153 3.38 9.14 -26.45
N ASN A 154 4.67 8.87 -26.65
CA ASN A 154 5.68 9.71 -27.32
C ASN A 154 6.42 10.73 -26.45
N GLY A 155 6.34 10.64 -25.11
CA GLY A 155 7.28 11.31 -24.21
C GLY A 155 7.03 12.81 -23.98
N THR A 156 5.86 13.30 -24.34
CA THR A 156 5.41 14.67 -24.04
C THR A 156 4.55 14.70 -22.78
N MET A 157 4.65 15.77 -22.00
CA MET A 157 3.81 16.00 -20.82
C MET A 157 2.36 16.22 -21.24
N ALA A 158 1.39 15.66 -20.49
CA ALA A 158 -0.01 15.93 -20.74
C ALA A 158 -0.30 17.44 -20.62
N PRO A 159 -1.08 18.01 -21.55
CA PRO A 159 -1.38 19.43 -21.56
C PRO A 159 -2.28 19.80 -20.37
N HIS A 160 -2.31 21.09 -20.04
CA HIS A 160 -3.23 21.66 -19.04
C HIS A 160 -3.12 21.03 -17.64
N GLY A 161 -1.94 20.49 -17.30
CA GLY A 161 -1.67 19.91 -15.98
C GLY A 161 -2.46 18.64 -15.69
N LEU A 162 -2.92 17.93 -16.71
CA LEU A 162 -3.68 16.69 -16.57
C LEU A 162 -2.79 15.49 -16.23
N LEU A 163 -3.38 14.46 -15.65
CA LEU A 163 -2.84 13.10 -15.65
C LEU A 163 -3.18 12.43 -17.00
N ALA A 164 -2.26 11.62 -17.49
CA ALA A 164 -2.40 10.88 -18.74
C ALA A 164 -3.59 9.91 -18.68
N ALA A 165 -4.42 9.91 -19.74
CA ALA A 165 -5.72 9.28 -19.74
C ALA A 165 -5.93 8.36 -20.96
N SER A 166 -6.63 7.25 -20.78
CA SER A 166 -7.09 6.37 -21.85
C SER A 166 -8.63 6.41 -22.00
N ASN A 167 -9.15 5.68 -22.98
CA ASN A 167 -10.59 5.44 -23.19
C ASN A 167 -11.45 6.72 -23.14
N GLY A 168 -11.06 7.74 -23.92
CA GLY A 168 -11.80 9.00 -24.00
C GLY A 168 -11.68 9.88 -22.76
N GLY A 169 -10.61 9.73 -21.97
CA GLY A 169 -10.37 10.53 -20.77
C GLY A 169 -10.94 9.95 -19.47
N LEU A 170 -11.62 8.79 -19.55
CA LEU A 170 -12.37 8.22 -18.44
C LEU A 170 -11.51 7.34 -17.51
N PHE A 171 -10.35 6.89 -17.95
CA PHE A 171 -9.49 6.00 -17.20
C PHE A 171 -8.05 6.50 -17.23
N PRO A 172 -7.21 6.15 -16.25
CA PRO A 172 -5.78 6.40 -16.34
C PRO A 172 -5.20 5.76 -17.61
N ASP A 173 -4.08 6.27 -18.09
CA ASP A 173 -3.38 5.64 -19.20
C ASP A 173 -2.76 4.28 -18.80
N TYR A 174 -2.51 3.43 -19.79
CA TYR A 174 -1.92 2.10 -19.56
C TYR A 174 -0.42 2.21 -19.27
N ASN A 175 0.13 1.24 -18.54
CA ASN A 175 1.52 1.21 -18.14
C ASN A 175 2.48 0.78 -19.26
N LYS A 176 2.36 1.38 -20.45
CA LYS A 176 3.19 1.08 -21.63
C LYS A 176 4.66 1.43 -21.42
N VAL A 177 4.94 2.41 -20.57
CA VAL A 177 6.30 2.79 -20.11
C VAL A 177 6.91 1.82 -19.10
N ARG A 178 6.14 0.82 -18.63
CA ARG A 178 6.57 -0.25 -17.71
C ARG A 178 7.15 0.28 -16.39
N LEU A 179 6.43 1.21 -15.74
CA LEU A 179 6.65 1.50 -14.33
C LEU A 179 6.63 0.20 -13.52
N PRO A 180 7.45 0.06 -12.47
CA PRO A 180 7.61 -1.18 -11.72
C PRO A 180 6.43 -1.43 -10.78
N MET A 181 5.25 -1.65 -11.38
CA MET A 181 4.01 -2.02 -10.71
C MET A 181 4.08 -3.48 -10.27
N ALA A 182 3.41 -3.78 -9.15
CA ALA A 182 3.29 -5.15 -8.66
C ALA A 182 2.54 -6.00 -9.69
N ASN A 183 3.17 -7.08 -10.13
CA ASN A 183 2.69 -7.91 -11.22
C ASN A 183 2.61 -9.40 -10.84
N PRO A 184 1.88 -9.77 -9.77
CA PRO A 184 1.69 -11.17 -9.46
C PRO A 184 0.89 -11.86 -10.58
N PRO A 185 1.18 -13.15 -10.87
CA PRO A 185 0.35 -13.92 -11.78
C PRO A 185 -1.08 -13.99 -11.21
N PRO A 186 -2.12 -13.82 -12.05
CA PRO A 186 -3.50 -13.94 -11.60
C PRO A 186 -3.74 -15.28 -10.89
N PRO A 187 -4.32 -15.31 -9.67
CA PRO A 187 -4.51 -16.54 -8.91
C PRO A 187 -5.24 -17.65 -9.68
N PHE A 188 -6.26 -17.28 -10.47
CA PHE A 188 -7.03 -18.22 -11.29
C PHE A 188 -6.18 -19.01 -12.31
N TYR A 189 -5.14 -18.38 -12.86
CA TYR A 189 -4.23 -18.96 -13.85
C TYR A 189 -2.85 -19.32 -13.26
N HIS A 190 -2.71 -19.28 -11.92
CA HIS A 190 -1.40 -19.38 -11.27
C HIS A 190 -0.61 -20.62 -11.67
N GLY A 191 -1.25 -21.79 -11.71
CA GLY A 191 -0.59 -23.05 -12.08
C GLY A 191 -0.04 -23.07 -13.52
N GLU A 192 -0.68 -22.36 -14.45
CA GLU A 192 -0.18 -22.23 -15.82
C GLU A 192 1.08 -21.38 -15.89
N PHE A 193 1.09 -20.25 -15.17
CA PHE A 193 2.23 -19.34 -15.09
C PHE A 193 3.46 -20.00 -14.46
N ILE A 194 3.27 -20.74 -13.38
CA ILE A 194 4.35 -21.51 -12.75
C ILE A 194 4.93 -22.53 -13.74
N ARG A 195 4.08 -23.28 -14.46
CA ARG A 195 4.54 -24.27 -15.44
C ARG A 195 5.35 -23.62 -16.57
N LYS A 196 4.92 -22.46 -17.05
CA LYS A 196 5.55 -21.75 -18.17
C LYS A 196 6.73 -20.85 -17.78
N HIS A 197 6.95 -20.62 -16.48
CA HIS A 197 7.95 -19.68 -15.97
C HIS A 197 7.79 -18.27 -16.56
N GLU A 198 6.54 -17.82 -16.77
CA GLU A 198 6.23 -16.51 -17.33
C GLU A 198 5.25 -15.72 -16.45
N THR A 199 5.08 -14.44 -16.73
CA THR A 199 4.00 -13.62 -16.18
C THR A 199 3.40 -12.79 -17.31
N PHE A 200 2.14 -12.38 -17.18
CA PHE A 200 1.58 -11.41 -18.11
C PHE A 200 2.39 -10.11 -18.12
N LYS A 201 2.43 -9.44 -19.26
CA LYS A 201 3.09 -8.14 -19.40
C LYS A 201 2.47 -7.12 -18.45
N VAL A 202 3.32 -6.33 -17.78
CA VAL A 202 2.89 -5.30 -16.82
C VAL A 202 2.17 -4.11 -17.48
N ASP A 203 2.31 -3.97 -18.81
CA ASP A 203 1.66 -2.92 -19.60
C ASP A 203 0.13 -3.05 -19.67
N ARG A 204 -0.44 -4.19 -19.27
CA ARG A 204 -1.88 -4.39 -19.14
C ARG A 204 -2.53 -3.56 -18.03
N PHE A 205 -1.75 -3.10 -17.05
CA PHE A 205 -2.25 -2.35 -15.91
C PHE A 205 -2.39 -0.87 -16.22
N PHE A 206 -3.30 -0.20 -15.51
CA PHE A 206 -3.33 1.26 -15.47
C PHE A 206 -2.12 1.77 -14.69
N LYS A 207 -1.45 2.80 -15.19
CA LYS A 207 -0.35 3.46 -14.47
C LYS A 207 -0.95 4.36 -13.38
N LEU A 208 -0.62 4.04 -12.12
CA LEU A 208 -1.11 4.71 -10.92
C LEU A 208 0.06 5.13 -10.04
N GLY A 209 -0.17 6.02 -9.06
CA GLY A 209 0.85 6.43 -8.09
C GLY A 209 1.36 5.28 -7.23
N ASN A 210 0.45 4.44 -6.73
CA ASN A 210 0.82 3.24 -5.98
C ASN A 210 1.12 2.05 -6.92
N PRO A 211 2.28 1.36 -6.79
CA PRO A 211 2.61 0.17 -7.55
C PRO A 211 1.60 -0.98 -7.43
N ARG A 212 0.82 -1.05 -6.35
CA ARG A 212 -0.21 -2.07 -6.08
C ARG A 212 -1.63 -1.61 -6.36
N GLY A 213 -1.84 -0.41 -6.91
CA GLY A 213 -3.19 0.13 -7.18
C GLY A 213 -4.09 -0.73 -8.10
N ASN A 214 -3.54 -1.78 -8.73
CA ASN A 214 -4.26 -2.76 -9.56
C ASN A 214 -4.48 -4.12 -8.86
N GLU A 215 -4.23 -4.24 -7.55
CA GLU A 215 -4.33 -5.50 -6.80
C GLU A 215 -5.72 -6.15 -6.90
N ASN A 216 -6.76 -5.34 -6.73
CA ASN A 216 -8.15 -5.76 -6.82
C ASN A 216 -9.01 -4.64 -7.44
N PRO A 217 -10.18 -4.97 -8.02
CA PRO A 217 -11.01 -3.98 -8.71
C PRO A 217 -11.57 -2.88 -7.80
N PHE A 218 -11.76 -3.14 -6.50
CA PHE A 218 -12.29 -2.14 -5.57
C PHE A 218 -11.26 -1.04 -5.29
N LEU A 219 -10.01 -1.44 -5.01
CA LEU A 219 -8.88 -0.53 -4.87
C LEU A 219 -8.66 0.28 -6.14
N LEU A 220 -8.67 -0.40 -7.30
CA LEU A 220 -8.51 0.25 -8.60
C LEU A 220 -9.61 1.30 -8.86
N THR A 221 -10.84 1.01 -8.43
CA THR A 221 -11.96 1.95 -8.58
C THR A 221 -11.67 3.28 -7.89
N PHE A 222 -11.13 3.26 -6.67
CA PHE A 222 -10.72 4.49 -5.99
C PHE A 222 -9.57 5.21 -6.69
N GLY A 223 -8.58 4.47 -7.20
CA GLY A 223 -7.51 5.05 -8.02
C GLY A 223 -8.06 5.80 -9.25
N ILE A 224 -9.06 5.23 -9.92
CA ILE A 224 -9.75 5.88 -11.05
C ILE A 224 -10.55 7.10 -10.60
N LEU A 225 -11.24 7.04 -9.46
CA LEU A 225 -11.98 8.18 -8.92
C LEU A 225 -11.06 9.36 -8.60
N TRP A 226 -9.93 9.11 -7.94
CA TRP A 226 -8.93 10.14 -7.65
C TRP A 226 -8.30 10.73 -8.90
N PHE A 227 -7.99 9.90 -9.89
CA PHE A 227 -7.54 10.33 -11.21
C PHE A 227 -8.55 11.26 -11.88
N ARG A 228 -9.83 10.87 -11.92
CA ARG A 228 -10.90 11.70 -12.50
C ARG A 228 -11.06 13.01 -11.74
N TRP A 229 -10.98 12.96 -10.41
CA TRP A 229 -11.08 14.15 -9.57
C TRP A 229 -9.95 15.15 -9.84
N HIS A 230 -8.71 14.65 -9.98
CA HIS A 230 -7.59 15.49 -10.39
C HIS A 230 -7.82 16.14 -11.76
N ASN A 231 -8.18 15.35 -12.77
CA ASN A 231 -8.38 15.88 -14.13
C ASN A 231 -9.55 16.85 -14.22
N HIS A 232 -10.60 16.65 -13.43
CA HIS A 232 -11.69 17.60 -13.29
C HIS A 232 -11.20 18.95 -12.72
N LEU A 233 -10.46 18.91 -11.61
CA LEU A 233 -9.90 20.11 -10.98
C LEU A 233 -8.88 20.82 -11.87
N ALA A 234 -7.98 20.09 -12.51
CA ALA A 234 -7.01 20.65 -13.45
C ALA A 234 -7.72 21.34 -14.63
N SER A 235 -8.74 20.72 -15.20
CA SER A 235 -9.55 21.32 -16.28
C SER A 235 -10.26 22.60 -15.81
N TYR A 236 -10.86 22.56 -14.61
CA TYR A 236 -11.51 23.72 -14.01
C TYR A 236 -10.53 24.88 -13.79
N LEU A 237 -9.36 24.59 -13.20
CA LEU A 237 -8.32 25.59 -12.91
C LEU A 237 -7.72 26.18 -14.19
N ASN A 238 -7.47 25.37 -15.21
CA ASN A 238 -6.98 25.83 -16.51
C ASN A 238 -7.98 26.78 -17.18
N ASN A 239 -9.29 26.49 -17.09
CA ASN A 239 -10.33 27.36 -17.63
C ASN A 239 -10.47 28.67 -16.85
N ALA A 240 -10.37 28.62 -15.51
CA ALA A 240 -10.44 29.79 -14.65
C ALA A 240 -9.17 30.66 -14.72
N HIS A 241 -8.03 30.07 -15.03
CA HIS A 241 -6.73 30.73 -15.11
C HIS A 241 -5.96 30.35 -16.39
N PRO A 242 -6.41 30.80 -17.59
CA PRO A 242 -5.80 30.41 -18.86
C PRO A 242 -4.33 30.81 -19.04
N GLN A 243 -3.84 31.75 -18.24
CA GLN A 243 -2.45 32.20 -18.21
C GLN A 243 -1.50 31.28 -17.44
N TRP A 244 -2.03 30.30 -16.68
CA TRP A 244 -1.19 29.35 -15.97
C TRP A 244 -0.60 28.30 -16.91
N ASN A 245 0.66 27.96 -16.70
CA ASN A 245 1.27 26.82 -17.40
C ASN A 245 0.81 25.48 -16.80
N ASP A 246 1.11 24.39 -17.49
CA ASP A 246 0.71 23.04 -17.10
C ASP A 246 1.22 22.65 -15.69
N GLU A 247 2.44 23.05 -15.35
CA GLU A 247 3.04 22.74 -14.04
C GLU A 247 2.29 23.43 -12.90
N LYS A 248 1.87 24.69 -13.09
CA LYS A 248 1.10 25.41 -12.08
C LYS A 248 -0.29 24.80 -11.91
N VAL A 249 -0.97 24.49 -13.02
CA VAL A 249 -2.29 23.84 -12.98
C VAL A 249 -2.20 22.47 -12.30
N TYR A 250 -1.22 21.64 -12.67
CA TYR A 250 -0.99 20.33 -12.08
C TYR A 250 -0.79 20.39 -10.56
N ASN A 251 0.12 21.26 -10.10
CA ASN A 251 0.42 21.36 -8.68
C ASN A 251 -0.72 21.95 -7.85
N GLU A 252 -1.49 22.89 -8.41
CA GLU A 252 -2.70 23.39 -7.75
C GLU A 252 -3.79 22.32 -7.69
N ALA A 253 -4.06 21.60 -8.78
CA ALA A 253 -5.00 20.47 -8.76
C ALA A 253 -4.56 19.39 -7.75
N ARG A 254 -3.27 19.01 -7.77
CA ARG A 254 -2.68 18.08 -6.80
C ARG A 254 -2.89 18.51 -5.35
N LYS A 255 -2.64 19.78 -5.03
CA LYS A 255 -2.84 20.33 -3.67
C LYS A 255 -4.29 20.17 -3.20
N TRP A 256 -5.26 20.45 -4.06
CA TRP A 256 -6.69 20.34 -3.73
C TRP A 256 -7.14 18.88 -3.56
N VAL A 257 -6.63 17.97 -4.40
CA VAL A 257 -6.91 16.53 -4.27
C VAL A 257 -6.34 15.98 -2.95
N ILE A 258 -5.10 16.32 -2.60
CA ILE A 258 -4.47 15.91 -1.32
C ILE A 258 -5.29 16.43 -0.15
N ALA A 259 -5.70 17.71 -0.18
CA ALA A 259 -6.54 18.28 0.87
C ALA A 259 -7.90 17.56 0.99
N SER A 260 -8.51 17.17 -0.14
CA SER A 260 -9.75 16.39 -0.18
C SER A 260 -9.56 15.01 0.46
N GLN A 261 -8.48 14.32 0.09
CA GLN A 261 -8.13 13.01 0.65
C GLN A 261 -7.90 13.09 2.16
N GLN A 262 -7.07 14.02 2.62
CA GLN A 262 -6.83 14.25 4.05
C GLN A 262 -8.13 14.55 4.80
N HIS A 263 -9.00 15.40 4.23
CA HIS A 263 -10.28 15.73 4.85
C HIS A 263 -11.16 14.50 5.04
N ILE A 264 -11.35 13.70 3.98
CA ILE A 264 -12.17 12.49 4.03
C ILE A 264 -11.58 11.49 5.02
N VAL A 265 -10.26 11.26 5.00
CA VAL A 265 -9.61 10.32 5.92
C VAL A 265 -9.81 10.73 7.38
N ILE A 266 -9.55 11.99 7.71
CA ILE A 266 -9.48 12.47 9.10
C ILE A 266 -10.86 12.81 9.68
N ASN A 267 -11.78 13.34 8.88
CA ASN A 267 -13.05 13.87 9.36
C ASN A 267 -14.26 12.96 9.08
N GLU A 268 -14.14 12.01 8.16
CA GLU A 268 -15.25 11.12 7.78
C GLU A 268 -14.89 9.66 8.05
N TRP A 269 -13.86 9.13 7.38
CA TRP A 269 -13.53 7.70 7.43
C TRP A 269 -13.01 7.26 8.80
N LEU A 270 -12.03 7.97 9.38
CA LEU A 270 -11.44 7.56 10.67
C LEU A 270 -12.45 7.67 11.84
N PRO A 271 -13.26 8.74 11.96
CA PRO A 271 -14.29 8.82 13.00
C PRO A 271 -15.32 7.69 12.94
N GLU A 272 -15.66 7.20 11.75
CA GLU A 272 -16.54 6.05 11.59
C GLU A 272 -15.99 4.78 12.27
N TRP A 273 -14.68 4.58 12.27
CA TRP A 273 -14.04 3.45 12.95
C TRP A 273 -13.85 3.69 14.44
N LEU A 274 -13.55 4.93 14.85
CA LEU A 274 -13.32 5.28 16.24
C LEU A 274 -14.61 5.46 17.05
N GLY A 275 -15.75 5.64 16.39
CA GLY A 275 -17.01 6.01 17.03
C GLY A 275 -17.01 7.42 17.64
N ARG A 276 -15.99 8.23 17.33
CA ARG A 276 -15.83 9.61 17.78
C ARG A 276 -14.98 10.41 16.81
N LYS A 277 -15.19 11.73 16.80
CA LYS A 277 -14.33 12.66 16.08
C LYS A 277 -12.97 12.76 16.76
N LEU A 278 -11.94 13.09 15.97
CA LEU A 278 -10.63 13.47 16.50
C LEU A 278 -10.72 14.84 17.19
N ASP A 279 -9.77 15.07 18.10
CA ASP A 279 -9.63 16.36 18.76
C ASP A 279 -9.34 17.46 17.73
N THR A 280 -9.76 18.69 18.03
CA THR A 280 -9.48 19.85 17.18
C THR A 280 -7.98 20.00 16.95
N TYR A 281 -7.58 20.17 15.69
CA TYR A 281 -6.19 20.35 15.30
C TYR A 281 -5.60 21.61 15.97
N LYS A 282 -4.49 21.44 16.70
CA LYS A 282 -3.83 22.51 17.47
C LYS A 282 -2.68 23.20 16.74
N GLY A 283 -2.51 22.90 15.45
CA GLY A 283 -1.37 23.34 14.65
C GLY A 283 -0.29 22.27 14.51
N TYR A 284 0.69 22.56 13.66
CA TYR A 284 1.80 21.65 13.37
C TYR A 284 2.79 21.61 14.53
N ASP A 285 3.10 20.40 15.00
CA ASP A 285 4.14 20.16 16.00
C ASP A 285 5.38 19.53 15.35
N PRO A 286 6.50 20.27 15.22
CA PRO A 286 7.72 19.75 14.62
C PRO A 286 8.43 18.70 15.48
N SER A 287 8.00 18.49 16.73
CA SER A 287 8.58 17.48 17.63
C SER A 287 7.90 16.10 17.53
N THR A 288 6.78 16.02 16.80
CA THR A 288 6.08 14.75 16.54
C THR A 288 6.81 13.94 15.48
N ASP A 289 7.13 12.68 15.77
CA ASP A 289 7.60 11.70 14.78
C ASP A 289 6.41 11.15 13.98
N PRO A 290 6.27 11.48 12.69
CA PRO A 290 5.13 11.09 11.87
C PRO A 290 5.24 9.65 11.34
N GLN A 291 6.34 8.94 11.61
CA GLN A 291 6.57 7.63 11.03
C GLN A 291 5.56 6.58 11.50
N ILE A 292 5.21 5.67 10.59
CA ILE A 292 4.29 4.57 10.89
C ILE A 292 4.92 3.56 11.85
N ASP A 293 4.17 3.21 12.90
CA ASP A 293 4.59 2.26 13.92
C ASP A 293 4.54 0.81 13.42
N GLN A 294 5.50 -0.02 13.84
CA GLN A 294 5.56 -1.43 13.46
C GLN A 294 4.36 -2.24 13.96
N PHE A 295 3.81 -1.95 15.14
CA PHE A 295 2.60 -2.61 15.62
C PHE A 295 1.38 -2.18 14.80
N PHE A 296 1.33 -0.93 14.36
CA PHE A 296 0.30 -0.46 13.43
C PHE A 296 0.33 -1.25 12.11
N GLN A 297 1.52 -1.44 11.52
CA GLN A 297 1.73 -2.21 10.30
C GLN A 297 1.38 -3.70 10.45
N ALA A 298 1.81 -4.33 11.55
CA ALA A 298 1.72 -5.77 11.71
C ALA A 298 0.37 -6.24 12.25
N ALA A 299 -0.31 -5.43 13.07
CA ALA A 299 -1.51 -5.84 13.78
C ALA A 299 -2.67 -4.84 13.60
N ALA A 300 -2.49 -3.59 14.03
CA ALA A 300 -3.63 -2.68 14.20
C ALA A 300 -4.37 -2.44 12.88
N PHE A 301 -3.66 -2.22 11.78
CA PHE A 301 -4.28 -1.93 10.48
C PHE A 301 -4.57 -3.18 9.63
N ARG A 302 -4.48 -4.39 10.23
CA ARG A 302 -4.90 -5.65 9.59
C ARG A 302 -6.36 -5.99 9.84
N PHE A 303 -7.05 -5.25 10.71
CA PHE A 303 -8.46 -5.49 11.03
C PHE A 303 -9.36 -5.43 9.77
N GLY A 304 -9.00 -4.65 8.75
CA GLY A 304 -9.78 -4.58 7.51
C GLY A 304 -9.95 -5.95 6.83
N HIS A 305 -8.99 -6.87 6.98
CA HIS A 305 -9.06 -8.21 6.40
C HIS A 305 -10.24 -9.04 6.95
N THR A 306 -10.69 -8.80 8.20
CA THR A 306 -11.86 -9.52 8.73
C THR A 306 -13.19 -9.02 8.17
N LEU A 307 -13.19 -7.91 7.44
CA LEU A 307 -14.39 -7.24 6.93
C LEU A 307 -14.49 -7.27 5.41
N VAL A 308 -13.55 -7.94 4.72
CA VAL A 308 -13.61 -8.13 3.27
C VAL A 308 -14.76 -9.09 2.95
N PRO A 309 -15.76 -8.67 2.16
CA PRO A 309 -16.84 -9.56 1.75
C PRO A 309 -16.32 -10.66 0.82
N PRO A 310 -16.98 -11.84 0.77
CA PRO A 310 -16.60 -12.95 -0.08
C PRO A 310 -16.70 -12.65 -1.59
#